data_AF-A0A485BUH4-F1
#
_entry.id   AF-A0A485BUH4-F1
#
_cell.length_a   1.000
_cell.length_b   1.000
_cell.length_c   1.000
_cell.angle_alpha   90.00
_cell.angle_beta   90.00
_cell.angle_gamma   90.00
#
_symmetry.space_group_name_H-M   'P 1'
#
loop_
_entity.id
_entity.type
_entity.pdbx_description
1 polymer ?
#
loop_
_entity_poly.entity_id
_entity_poly.type
_entity_poly.pdbx_seq_one_letter_code
_entity_poly.pdbx_strand_id
1 'polypeptide(L)'
;MDKSSQADAVDRILEQWKRERPDLDCSPMGPIGRLKRCALLLEPRVESAFIRHDLVRWEFDMLATLRRAGSPFILSPTQLFSTLMITSGTMTHRLKALEKRGFITRLPAPDDARSLLVALTEAGARADR
;
A
#
# COMPACT_ATOMS: atom_id res chain seq x y z
N MET A 1 11.14 -27.85 24.89
CA MET A 1 11.90 -26.59 24.86
C MET A 1 10.90 -25.47 25.04
N ASP A 2 10.82 -24.98 26.28
CA ASP A 2 9.88 -23.97 26.75
C ASP A 2 10.20 -22.63 26.08
N LYS A 3 9.37 -22.24 25.10
CA LYS A 3 9.32 -20.85 24.63
C LYS A 3 8.27 -20.16 25.47
N SER A 4 8.64 -19.75 26.68
CA SER A 4 7.90 -18.71 27.38
C SER A 4 7.82 -17.52 26.43
N SER A 5 6.66 -17.32 25.81
CA SER A 5 6.44 -16.21 24.89
C SER A 5 6.56 -14.93 25.71
N GLN A 6 7.65 -14.20 25.54
CA GLN A 6 7.85 -12.94 26.24
C GLN A 6 6.66 -12.02 25.97
N ALA A 7 5.91 -11.66 27.02
CA ALA A 7 4.72 -10.83 26.91
C ALA A 7 5.06 -9.49 26.25
N ASP A 8 4.27 -9.12 25.24
CA ASP A 8 4.51 -7.92 24.45
C ASP A 8 3.76 -6.70 25.01
N ALA A 9 3.84 -5.59 24.28
CA ALA A 9 3.19 -4.35 24.68
C ALA A 9 1.65 -4.44 24.66
N VAL A 10 1.07 -5.30 23.83
CA VAL A 10 -0.38 -5.51 23.73
C VAL A 10 -0.86 -6.39 24.87
N ASP A 11 -0.09 -7.39 25.29
CA ASP A 11 -0.39 -8.16 26.51
C ASP A 11 -0.51 -7.25 27.73
N ARG A 12 0.41 -6.29 27.88
CA ARG A 12 0.34 -5.29 28.96
C ARG A 12 -0.92 -4.40 28.89
N ILE A 13 -1.40 -4.08 27.69
CA ILE A 13 -2.62 -3.29 27.49
C ILE A 13 -3.86 -4.13 27.85
N LEU A 14 -3.90 -5.39 27.46
CA LEU A 14 -5.01 -6.30 27.78
C LEU A 14 -5.13 -6.54 29.28
N GLU A 15 -4.02 -6.71 29.99
CA GLU A 15 -4.02 -6.85 31.44
C GLU A 15 -4.48 -5.57 32.15
N GLN A 16 -4.20 -4.39 31.60
CA GLN A 16 -4.75 -3.14 32.11
C GLN A 16 -6.27 -3.10 31.96
N TRP A 17 -6.80 -3.43 30.78
CA TRP A 17 -8.25 -3.47 30.56
C TRP A 17 -8.95 -4.47 31.47
N LYS A 18 -8.37 -5.66 31.64
CA LYS A 18 -8.90 -6.69 32.55
C LYS A 18 -8.97 -6.20 34.00
N ARG A 19 -8.00 -5.39 34.44
CA ARG A 19 -7.98 -4.81 35.79
C ARG A 19 -8.98 -3.67 35.96
N GLU A 20 -9.03 -2.74 35.01
CA GLU A 20 -9.84 -1.52 35.14
C GLU A 20 -11.31 -1.73 34.73
N ARG A 21 -11.59 -2.62 33.78
CA ARG A 21 -12.92 -2.91 33.21
C ARG A 21 -13.10 -4.40 32.92
N PRO A 22 -13.17 -5.25 33.97
CA PRO A 22 -13.35 -6.68 33.80
C PRO A 22 -14.69 -7.07 33.15
N ASP A 23 -15.64 -6.14 33.06
CA ASP A 23 -16.93 -6.29 32.40
C ASP A 23 -16.84 -6.29 30.86
N LEU A 24 -15.74 -5.80 30.28
CA LEU A 24 -15.57 -5.69 28.84
C LEU A 24 -14.75 -6.85 28.26
N ASP A 25 -15.20 -7.41 27.12
CA ASP A 25 -14.37 -8.28 26.30
C ASP A 25 -13.44 -7.44 25.40
N CYS A 26 -12.20 -7.26 25.84
CA CYS A 26 -11.16 -6.59 25.05
C CYS A 26 -10.28 -7.55 24.25
N SER A 27 -10.60 -8.85 24.19
CA SER A 27 -9.81 -9.83 23.45
C SER A 27 -9.57 -9.49 21.97
N PRO A 28 -10.50 -8.82 21.23
CA PRO A 28 -10.24 -8.41 19.85
C PRO A 28 -9.09 -7.40 19.69
N MET A 29 -8.77 -6.63 20.74
CA MET A 29 -7.63 -5.69 20.72
C MET A 29 -6.29 -6.42 20.62
N GLY A 30 -6.22 -7.68 21.04
CA GLY A 30 -5.02 -8.52 20.96
C GLY A 30 -4.46 -8.63 19.54
N PRO A 31 -5.16 -9.30 18.61
CA PRO A 31 -4.70 -9.42 17.23
C PRO A 31 -4.67 -8.08 16.49
N ILE A 32 -5.70 -7.22 16.65
CA ILE A 32 -5.79 -5.94 15.94
C ILE A 32 -4.67 -4.99 16.36
N GLY A 33 -4.42 -4.88 17.67
CA GLY A 33 -3.38 -4.03 18.22
C GLY A 33 -1.99 -4.48 17.77
N ARG A 34 -1.73 -5.78 17.71
CA ARG A 34 -0.47 -6.33 17.20
C ARG A 34 -0.27 -6.03 15.72
N LEU A 35 -1.26 -6.30 14.88
CA LEU A 35 -1.20 -5.99 13.45
C LEU A 35 -0.94 -4.49 13.22
N LYS A 36 -1.65 -3.62 13.93
CA LYS A 36 -1.45 -2.17 13.85
C LYS A 36 -0.04 -1.77 14.27
N ARG A 37 0.49 -2.33 15.36
CA ARG A 37 1.86 -2.05 15.83
C ARG A 37 2.91 -2.57 14.86
N CYS A 38 2.73 -3.75 14.29
CA CYS A 38 3.60 -4.28 13.24
C CYS A 38 3.64 -3.32 12.04
N ALA A 39 2.48 -2.89 11.56
CA ALA A 39 2.39 -1.91 10.46
C ALA A 39 3.15 -0.62 10.81
N LEU A 40 2.89 -0.03 11.98
CA LEU A 40 3.54 1.20 12.44
C LEU A 40 5.07 1.08 12.56
N LEU A 41 5.58 -0.08 12.97
CA LEU A 41 7.02 -0.31 13.10
C LEU A 41 7.70 -0.61 11.76
N LEU A 42 6.96 -1.15 10.79
CA LEU A 42 7.47 -1.47 9.46
C LEU A 42 7.40 -0.28 8.51
N GLU A 43 6.36 0.56 8.63
CA GLU A 43 6.08 1.71 7.75
C GLU A 43 7.33 2.57 7.48
N PRO A 44 8.10 3.03 8.49
CA PRO A 44 9.23 3.92 8.25
C PRO A 44 10.37 3.23 7.48
N ARG A 45 10.54 1.93 7.66
CA ARG A 45 11.56 1.13 6.96
C ARG A 45 11.16 0.92 5.50
N VAL A 46 9.88 0.70 5.25
CA VAL A 46 9.31 0.58 3.91
C VAL A 46 9.42 1.92 3.17
N GLU A 47 9.04 3.04 3.80
CA GLU A 47 9.18 4.38 3.22
C GLU A 47 10.65 4.73 2.90
N SER A 48 11.58 4.40 3.81
CA SER A 48 13.01 4.60 3.58
C SER A 48 13.53 3.81 2.38
N ALA A 49 12.92 2.65 2.08
CA ALA A 49 13.29 1.88 0.90
C ALA A 49 12.95 2.64 -0.39
N PHE A 50 11.80 3.31 -0.47
CA PHE A 50 11.33 4.05 -1.64
C PHE A 50 12.07 5.36 -1.88
N ILE A 51 12.44 6.07 -0.80
CA ILE A 51 13.20 7.33 -0.89
C ILE A 51 14.51 7.15 -1.65
N ARG A 52 15.16 5.98 -1.54
CA ARG A 52 16.40 5.66 -2.29
C ARG A 52 16.21 5.65 -3.81
N HIS A 53 14.97 5.53 -4.27
CA HIS A 53 14.59 5.52 -5.70
C HIS A 53 13.86 6.80 -6.11
N ASP A 54 13.89 7.86 -5.29
CA ASP A 54 13.14 9.10 -5.51
C ASP A 54 11.62 8.87 -5.66
N LEU A 55 11.10 7.87 -4.94
CA LEU A 55 9.67 7.53 -4.92
C LEU A 55 9.10 7.74 -3.53
N VAL A 56 7.84 8.16 -3.48
CA VAL A 56 7.00 7.97 -2.29
C VAL A 56 6.16 6.70 -2.45
N ARG A 57 5.73 6.11 -1.33
CA ARG A 57 5.02 4.82 -1.30
C ARG A 57 3.88 4.68 -2.30
N TRP A 58 3.10 5.74 -2.52
CA TRP A 58 1.96 5.67 -3.44
C TRP A 58 2.37 5.62 -4.92
N GLU A 59 3.49 6.24 -5.27
CA GLU A 59 4.02 6.17 -6.61
C GLU A 59 4.53 4.75 -6.88
N PHE A 60 5.30 4.21 -5.93
CA PHE A 60 5.76 2.83 -5.99
C PHE A 60 4.60 1.84 -6.14
N ASP A 61 3.55 1.94 -5.32
CA ASP A 61 2.41 1.03 -5.39
C ASP A 61 1.73 1.04 -6.77
N MET A 62 1.57 2.21 -7.39
CA MET A 62 1.00 2.32 -8.74
C MET A 62 1.89 1.69 -9.81
N LEU A 63 3.20 1.98 -9.78
CA LEU A 63 4.14 1.43 -10.76
C LEU A 63 4.27 -0.09 -10.60
N ALA A 64 4.40 -0.57 -9.37
CA ALA A 64 4.45 -1.99 -9.05
C ALA A 64 3.15 -2.70 -9.44
N THR A 65 1.99 -2.05 -9.31
CA THR A 65 0.70 -2.61 -9.73
C THR A 65 0.63 -2.78 -11.25
N LEU A 66 1.01 -1.76 -12.02
CA LEU A 66 1.09 -1.86 -13.48
C LEU A 66 2.10 -2.94 -13.92
N ARG A 67 3.25 -3.05 -13.24
CA ARG A 67 4.24 -4.09 -13.50
C ARG A 67 3.69 -5.49 -13.22
N ARG A 68 3.05 -5.69 -12.07
CA ARG A 68 2.48 -6.99 -11.65
C ARG A 68 1.30 -7.43 -12.52
N ALA A 69 0.67 -6.52 -13.26
CA ALA A 69 -0.33 -6.87 -14.28
C ALA A 69 0.27 -7.65 -15.47
N GLY A 70 1.60 -7.67 -15.62
CA GLY A 70 2.28 -8.35 -16.73
C GLY A 70 2.24 -7.54 -18.03
N SER A 71 3.01 -7.97 -19.04
CA SER A 71 3.05 -7.31 -20.35
C SER A 71 1.63 -7.25 -20.96
N PRO A 72 1.19 -6.10 -21.53
CA PRO A 72 1.97 -4.90 -21.88
C PRO A 72 2.13 -3.84 -20.79
N PHE A 73 1.88 -4.17 -19.51
CA PHE A 73 1.90 -3.27 -18.34
C PHE A 73 0.85 -2.17 -18.42
N ILE A 74 -0.35 -2.54 -18.85
CA ILE A 74 -1.48 -1.64 -19.09
C ILE A 74 -2.68 -2.09 -18.27
N LEU A 75 -3.31 -1.15 -17.57
CA LEU A 75 -4.57 -1.37 -16.85
C LEU A 75 -5.53 -0.21 -17.10
N SER A 76 -6.84 -0.50 -17.06
CA SER A 76 -7.83 0.56 -16.87
C SER A 76 -7.71 1.18 -15.47
N PRO A 77 -8.12 2.44 -15.24
CA PRO A 77 -8.14 3.06 -13.92
C PRO A 77 -8.88 2.24 -12.86
N THR A 78 -9.97 1.59 -13.25
CA THR A 78 -10.76 0.72 -12.36
C THR A 78 -9.96 -0.53 -11.94
N GLN A 79 -9.29 -1.20 -12.88
CA GLN A 79 -8.44 -2.36 -12.57
C GLN A 79 -7.20 -1.96 -11.76
N LEU A 80 -6.59 -0.82 -12.09
CA LEU A 80 -5.47 -0.27 -11.34
C LEU A 80 -5.91 -0.05 -9.89
N PHE A 81 -7.04 0.63 -9.67
CA PHE A 81 -7.56 0.89 -8.34
C PHE A 81 -7.84 -0.36 -7.52
N SER A 82 -8.51 -1.36 -8.11
CA SER A 82 -8.93 -2.56 -7.39
C SER A 82 -7.77 -3.46 -6.93
N THR A 83 -6.55 -3.18 -7.40
CA THR A 83 -5.35 -3.99 -7.15
C THR A 83 -4.25 -3.24 -6.40
N LEU A 84 -4.48 -1.96 -6.06
CA LEU A 84 -3.58 -1.18 -5.21
C LEU A 84 -3.55 -1.74 -3.78
N MET A 85 -2.36 -1.74 -3.18
CA MET A 85 -2.20 -2.06 -1.76
C MET A 85 -2.57 -0.87 -0.87
N ILE A 86 -2.57 0.35 -1.43
CA ILE A 86 -2.99 1.56 -0.71
C ILE A 86 -4.10 2.33 -1.43
N THR A 87 -5.18 2.63 -0.70
CA THR A 87 -6.40 3.21 -1.26
C THR A 87 -6.58 4.71 -0.99
N SER A 88 -5.61 5.38 -0.35
CA SER A 88 -5.77 6.80 0.02
C SER A 88 -5.60 7.73 -1.18
N GLY A 89 -6.39 8.82 -1.30
CA GLY A 89 -6.14 9.90 -2.27
C GLY A 89 -6.86 9.78 -3.63
N THR A 90 -7.00 10.93 -4.30
CA THR A 90 -7.76 11.06 -5.56
C THR A 90 -6.97 10.50 -6.74
N MET A 91 -7.48 9.43 -7.37
CA MET A 91 -6.87 8.74 -8.52
C MET A 91 -6.42 9.71 -9.62
N THR A 92 -7.29 10.65 -10.00
CA THR A 92 -6.99 11.64 -11.05
C THR A 92 -5.75 12.47 -10.75
N HIS A 93 -5.54 12.86 -9.49
CA HIS A 93 -4.36 13.64 -9.11
C HIS A 93 -3.09 12.78 -9.18
N ARG A 94 -3.17 11.53 -8.72
CA ARG A 94 -2.04 10.58 -8.76
C ARG A 94 -1.60 10.25 -10.17
N LEU A 95 -2.56 9.95 -11.06
CA LEU A 95 -2.26 9.68 -12.47
C LEU A 95 -1.62 10.90 -13.14
N LYS A 96 -2.14 12.11 -12.91
CA LYS A 96 -1.52 13.35 -13.42
C LYS A 96 -0.11 13.56 -12.90
N ALA A 97 0.15 13.26 -11.63
CA ALA A 97 1.48 13.40 -11.04
C ALA A 97 2.48 12.40 -11.65
N LEU A 98 2.11 11.12 -11.80
CA LEU A 98 2.97 10.10 -12.41
C LEU A 98 3.21 10.35 -13.91
N GLU A 99 2.20 10.82 -14.62
CA GLU A 99 2.34 11.22 -16.02
C GLU A 99 3.27 12.43 -16.16
N LYS A 100 3.14 13.44 -15.28
CA LYS A 100 4.07 14.59 -15.22
C LYS A 100 5.51 14.16 -14.93
N ARG A 101 5.72 13.10 -14.13
CA ARG A 101 7.03 12.49 -13.90
C ARG A 101 7.50 11.59 -15.05
N GLY A 102 6.66 11.36 -16.07
CA GLY A 102 6.98 10.50 -17.21
C GLY A 102 6.98 9.00 -16.88
N PHE A 103 6.44 8.58 -15.74
CA PHE A 103 6.43 7.18 -15.31
C PHE A 103 5.27 6.38 -15.89
N ILE A 104 4.20 7.06 -16.30
CA ILE A 104 3.07 6.46 -17.00
C ILE A 104 2.74 7.27 -18.25
N THR A 105 1.98 6.66 -19.15
CA THR A 105 1.24 7.36 -20.20
C THR A 105 -0.23 6.97 -20.16
N ARG A 106 -1.11 7.87 -20.61
CA ARG A 106 -2.55 7.62 -20.75
C ARG A 106 -2.90 7.45 -22.22
N LEU A 107 -3.56 6.35 -22.54
CA LEU A 107 -3.92 5.96 -23.90
C LEU A 107 -5.45 5.91 -24.04
N PRO A 108 -6.03 6.26 -25.20
CA PRO A 108 -7.45 5.98 -25.45
C PRO A 108 -7.69 4.47 -25.43
N ALA A 109 -8.80 4.03 -24.82
CA ALA A 109 -9.20 2.64 -24.91
C ALA A 109 -9.69 2.34 -26.34
N PRO A 110 -9.32 1.19 -26.94
CA PRO A 110 -9.73 0.85 -28.31
C PRO A 110 -11.25 0.76 -28.49
N ASP A 111 -11.94 0.27 -27.45
CA ASP A 111 -13.37 -0.04 -27.48
C ASP A 111 -14.25 1.07 -26.88
N ASP A 112 -13.64 2.09 -26.28
CA ASP A 112 -14.35 3.23 -25.69
C ASP A 112 -13.46 4.48 -25.65
N ALA A 113 -13.68 5.40 -26.58
CA ALA A 113 -12.93 6.66 -26.68
C ALA A 113 -13.10 7.58 -25.46
N ARG A 114 -14.07 7.31 -24.57
CA ARG A 114 -14.23 8.04 -23.29
C ARG A 114 -13.42 7.42 -22.17
N SER A 115 -12.96 6.18 -22.33
CA SER A 115 -12.13 5.47 -21.38
C SER A 115 -10.65 5.66 -21.70
N LEU A 116 -9.85 5.85 -20.65
CA LEU A 116 -8.40 5.94 -20.75
C LEU A 116 -7.78 4.71 -20.11
N LEU A 117 -6.78 4.13 -20.76
CA LEU A 117 -5.89 3.13 -20.20
C LEU A 117 -4.66 3.81 -19.62
N VAL A 118 -4.08 3.20 -18.58
CA VAL A 118 -2.85 3.63 -17.95
C VAL A 118 -1.77 2.63 -18.28
N ALA A 119 -0.70 3.08 -18.94
CA ALA A 119 0.42 2.24 -19.35
C ALA A 119 1.70 2.66 -18.61
N LEU A 120 2.45 1.68 -18.12
CA LEU A 120 3.78 1.90 -17.54
C LEU A 120 4.77 2.28 -18.64
N THR A 121 5.52 3.37 -18.46
CA THR A 121 6.62 3.71 -19.38
C THR A 121 7.88 2.96 -19.02
N GLU A 122 8.88 2.94 -19.91
CA GLU A 122 10.19 2.42 -19.56
C GLU A 122 10.85 3.19 -18.40
N ALA A 123 10.61 4.50 -18.29
CA ALA A 123 11.14 5.31 -17.20
C ALA A 123 10.50 4.90 -15.86
N GLY A 124 9.18 4.73 -15.83
CA GLY A 124 8.47 4.18 -14.67
C GLY A 124 8.96 2.77 -14.33
N ALA A 125 9.23 1.95 -15.35
CA ALA A 125 9.75 0.61 -15.19
C ALA A 125 11.23 0.54 -14.74
N ARG A 126 11.97 1.66 -14.76
CA ARG A 126 13.31 1.74 -14.17
C ARG A 126 13.26 2.32 -12.76
N ALA A 127 12.26 3.14 -12.46
CA ALA A 127 12.11 3.80 -11.17
C ALA A 127 11.70 2.84 -10.04
N ASP A 128 10.95 1.77 -10.33
CA ASP A 128 10.44 0.83 -9.33
C ASP A 128 11.34 -0.42 -9.09
N ARG A 129 12.58 -0.41 -9.57
CA ARG A 129 13.58 -1.48 -9.36
C ARG A 129 14.28 -1.39 -8.01
#